data_AF-A0A0Q0TDT4-F1
#
_entry.id   AF-A0A0Q0TDT4-F1
#
_cell.length_a   1.000
_cell.length_b   1.000
_cell.length_c   1.000
_cell.angle_alpha   90.00
_cell.angle_beta   90.00
_cell.angle_gamma   90.00
#
_symmetry.space_group_name_H-M   'P 1'
#
loop_
_entity.id
_entity.type
_entity.pdbx_description
1 polymer ?
#
loop_
_entity_poly.entity_id
_entity_poly.type
_entity_poly.pdbx_seq_one_letter_code
_entity_poly.pdbx_strand_id
1 'polypeptide(L)'
;MKIDYPVGVSFVALVVVCFGAGYIFGTSSVGSLFAGFVVSIISSYVFFFCTVKLKEHEDNKKISKITYPIIDNITESIEAAINDCLLQVLDEWSYKRKPSELRDEDLLQLLMDHKILKTEIDYRHGVAVYDQFNAKPKNYKEAFLLCVTLPVSEKLNSLTPYYSLLNKDIVISLSELTNSQVLQLCAKSLEHKHEYWYEPEIMLEYIKTARKLAELNRRLQRRA
;
A
#
# COMPACT_ATOMS: atom_id res chain seq x y z
N MET A 1 7.28 3.66 -32.96
CA MET A 1 7.99 3.92 -31.70
C MET A 1 7.55 5.31 -31.22
N LYS A 2 6.61 5.40 -30.29
CA LYS A 2 6.16 6.69 -29.73
C LYS A 2 7.21 7.12 -28.72
N ILE A 3 7.99 8.14 -29.06
CA ILE A 3 8.95 8.74 -28.15
C ILE A 3 8.15 9.53 -27.12
N ASP A 4 8.29 9.20 -25.84
CA ASP A 4 7.68 9.95 -24.75
C ASP A 4 8.21 11.39 -24.76
N TYR A 5 7.29 12.33 -24.96
CA TYR A 5 7.53 13.73 -25.28
C TYR A 5 8.44 14.49 -24.29
N PRO A 6 8.45 14.24 -22.96
CA PRO A 6 9.38 14.96 -22.06
C PRO A 6 10.82 14.40 -22.09
N VAL A 7 10.96 13.10 -22.38
CA VAL A 7 12.25 12.40 -22.37
C VAL A 7 13.02 12.68 -23.65
N GLY A 8 12.34 12.62 -24.80
CA GLY A 8 12.94 12.94 -26.10
C GLY A 8 13.47 14.37 -26.17
N VAL A 9 12.73 15.33 -25.61
CA VAL A 9 13.14 16.74 -25.56
C VAL A 9 14.36 16.94 -24.65
N SER A 10 14.40 16.29 -23.49
CA SER A 10 15.55 16.37 -22.56
C SER A 10 16.81 15.75 -23.17
N PHE A 11 16.67 14.63 -23.89
CA PHE A 11 17.76 14.00 -24.62
C PHE A 11 18.31 14.90 -25.75
N VAL A 12 17.42 15.48 -26.56
CA VAL A 12 17.81 16.40 -27.64
C VAL A 12 18.48 17.65 -27.08
N ALA A 13 17.92 18.23 -26.00
CA ALA A 13 18.51 19.39 -25.34
C ALA A 13 19.91 19.08 -24.79
N LEU A 14 20.11 17.91 -24.19
CA LEU A 14 21.43 17.51 -23.67
C LEU A 14 22.44 17.30 -24.81
N VAL A 15 22.04 16.67 -25.92
CA VAL A 15 22.90 16.52 -27.11
C VAL A 15 23.30 17.89 -27.66
N VAL A 16 22.37 18.84 -27.75
CA VAL A 16 22.64 20.20 -28.23
C VAL A 16 23.57 20.96 -27.29
N VAL A 17 23.39 20.85 -25.96
CA VAL A 17 24.25 21.50 -24.96
C VAL A 17 25.66 20.91 -24.97
N CYS A 18 25.80 19.58 -24.99
CA CYS A 18 27.10 18.92 -25.06
C CYS A 18 27.83 19.21 -26.38
N PHE A 19 27.09 19.29 -27.49
CA PHE A 19 27.66 19.65 -28.80
C PHE A 19 28.07 21.12 -28.87
N GLY A 20 27.24 22.03 -28.33
CA GLY A 20 27.53 23.45 -28.22
C GLY A 20 28.76 23.73 -27.36
N ALA A 21 28.88 23.05 -26.20
CA ALA A 21 30.06 23.15 -25.35
C ALA A 21 31.31 22.59 -26.04
N GLY A 22 31.22 21.41 -26.69
CA GLY A 22 32.34 20.81 -27.41
C GLY A 22 32.84 21.65 -28.60
N TYR A 23 31.95 22.37 -29.28
CA TYR A 23 32.31 23.30 -30.37
C TYR A 23 33.04 24.54 -29.87
N ILE A 24 32.62 25.09 -28.72
CA ILE A 24 33.22 26.32 -28.14
C ILE A 24 34.62 26.04 -27.57
N PHE A 25 34.88 24.84 -27.03
CA PHE A 25 36.16 24.50 -26.38
C PHE A 25 37.11 23.66 -27.27
N GLY A 26 36.67 23.19 -28.44
CA GLY A 26 37.43 22.30 -29.32
C GLY A 26 38.17 23.02 -30.46
N THR A 27 39.40 22.58 -30.75
CA THR A 27 40.20 23.07 -31.89
C THR A 27 39.48 22.82 -33.23
N SER A 28 39.45 23.83 -34.10
CA SER A 28 38.70 23.99 -35.35
C SER A 28 39.03 23.01 -36.49
N SER A 29 39.07 21.70 -36.21
CA SER A 29 39.31 20.63 -37.17
C SER A 29 38.01 19.89 -37.46
N VAL A 30 37.75 19.58 -38.74
CA VAL A 30 36.54 18.82 -39.14
C VAL A 30 36.52 17.42 -38.49
N GLY A 31 37.69 16.83 -38.20
CA GLY A 31 37.81 15.54 -37.52
C GLY A 31 37.49 15.59 -36.02
N SER A 32 37.83 16.69 -35.34
CA SER A 32 37.48 16.87 -33.91
C SER A 32 35.99 17.15 -33.71
N LEU A 33 35.33 17.78 -34.69
CA LEU A 33 33.87 17.98 -34.67
C LEU A 33 33.10 16.66 -34.72
N PHE A 34 33.54 15.72 -35.56
CA PHE A 34 32.89 14.40 -35.66
C PHE A 34 33.09 13.57 -34.40
N ALA A 35 34.30 13.60 -33.82
CA ALA A 35 34.58 12.96 -32.53
C ALA A 35 33.74 13.59 -31.39
N GLY A 36 33.63 14.92 -31.34
CA GLY A 36 32.79 15.63 -30.37
C GLY A 36 31.29 15.32 -30.52
N PHE A 37 30.81 15.13 -31.76
CA PHE A 37 29.44 14.68 -32.03
C PHE A 37 29.16 13.29 -31.46
N VAL A 38 30.05 12.34 -31.73
CA VAL A 38 29.93 10.96 -31.25
C VAL A 38 30.01 10.92 -29.72
N VAL A 39 30.94 11.65 -29.11
CA VAL A 39 31.05 11.74 -27.63
C VAL A 39 29.80 12.37 -27.01
N SER A 40 29.20 13.39 -27.64
CA SER A 40 27.94 14.00 -27.19
C SER A 40 26.78 13.00 -27.20
N ILE A 41 26.64 12.21 -28.26
CA ILE A 41 25.62 11.16 -28.36
C ILE A 41 25.81 10.11 -27.26
N ILE A 42 27.05 9.64 -27.07
CA ILE A 42 27.37 8.64 -26.03
C ILE A 42 27.11 9.21 -24.64
N SER A 43 27.54 10.44 -24.36
CA SER A 43 27.29 11.11 -23.08
C SER A 43 25.80 11.28 -22.80
N SER A 44 25.01 11.63 -23.83
CA SER A 44 23.55 11.76 -23.69
C SER A 44 22.88 10.42 -23.46
N TYR A 45 23.33 9.36 -24.13
CA TYR A 45 22.85 8.01 -23.89
C TYR A 45 23.16 7.53 -22.47
N VAL A 46 24.39 7.74 -21.99
CA VAL A 46 24.80 7.39 -20.62
C VAL A 46 23.99 8.20 -19.60
N PHE A 47 23.80 9.50 -19.82
CA PHE A 47 22.99 10.34 -18.95
C PHE A 47 21.52 9.89 -18.91
N PHE A 48 20.92 9.59 -20.06
CA PHE A 48 19.57 9.04 -20.15
C PHE A 48 19.45 7.71 -19.41
N PHE A 49 20.41 6.80 -19.61
CA PHE A 49 20.44 5.52 -18.91
C PHE A 49 20.56 5.72 -17.38
N CYS A 50 21.49 6.56 -16.93
CA CYS A 50 21.69 6.83 -15.51
C CYS A 50 20.50 7.55 -14.86
N THR A 51 19.80 8.44 -15.57
CA THR A 51 18.71 9.22 -14.97
C THR A 51 17.35 8.52 -15.08
N VAL A 52 17.08 7.86 -16.20
CA VAL A 52 15.77 7.23 -16.46
C VAL A 52 15.81 5.76 -16.09
N LYS A 53 16.78 4.97 -16.59
CA LYS A 53 16.79 3.52 -16.36
C LYS A 53 17.17 3.12 -14.93
N LEU A 54 18.13 3.81 -14.31
CA LEU A 54 18.44 3.55 -12.89
C LEU A 54 17.27 3.96 -11.98
N LYS A 55 16.64 5.10 -12.25
CA LYS A 55 15.46 5.55 -11.49
C LYS A 55 14.29 4.60 -11.65
N GLU A 56 13.98 4.18 -12.88
CA GLU A 56 12.93 3.18 -13.16
C GLU A 56 13.21 1.87 -12.41
N HIS A 57 14.47 1.40 -12.40
CA HIS A 57 14.86 0.22 -11.64
C HIS A 57 14.72 0.41 -10.13
N GLU A 58 15.12 1.58 -9.59
CA GLU A 58 14.98 1.90 -8.18
C GLU A 58 13.51 1.97 -7.76
N ASP A 59 12.67 2.63 -8.56
CA ASP A 59 11.23 2.75 -8.32
C ASP A 59 10.55 1.38 -8.38
N ASN A 60 10.89 0.53 -9.36
CA ASN A 60 10.40 -0.85 -9.44
C ASN A 60 10.86 -1.70 -8.24
N LYS A 61 12.08 -1.48 -7.75
CA LYS A 61 12.58 -2.14 -6.53
C LYS A 61 11.81 -1.68 -5.29
N LYS A 62 11.47 -0.39 -5.17
CA LYS A 62 10.64 0.13 -4.07
C LYS A 62 9.23 -0.44 -4.12
N ILE A 63 8.60 -0.43 -5.29
CA ILE A 63 7.25 -0.99 -5.49
C ILE A 63 7.22 -2.47 -5.07
N SER A 64 8.16 -3.28 -5.57
CA SER A 64 8.19 -4.73 -5.30
C SER A 64 8.58 -5.09 -3.88
N LYS A 65 9.55 -4.39 -3.27
CA LYS A 65 10.09 -4.76 -1.95
C LYS A 65 9.46 -4.04 -0.77
N ILE A 66 8.78 -2.93 -1.00
CA ILE A 66 8.21 -2.09 0.06
C ILE A 66 6.70 -2.01 -0.12
N THR A 67 6.25 -1.47 -1.24
CA THR A 67 4.85 -1.09 -1.40
C THR A 67 3.92 -2.29 -1.47
N TYR A 68 4.24 -3.28 -2.29
CA TYR A 68 3.45 -4.51 -2.44
C TYR A 68 3.32 -5.30 -1.13
N PRO A 69 4.41 -5.60 -0.38
CA PRO A 69 4.31 -6.24 0.93
C PRO A 69 3.47 -5.46 1.94
N ILE A 70 3.57 -4.13 1.98
CA ILE A 70 2.76 -3.34 2.92
C ILE A 70 1.27 -3.43 2.56
N ILE A 71 0.92 -3.43 1.28
CA ILE A 71 -0.47 -3.61 0.84
C ILE A 71 -0.99 -5.01 1.21
N ASP A 72 -0.21 -6.06 1.01
CA ASP A 72 -0.61 -7.42 1.41
C ASP A 72 -0.80 -7.52 2.93
N ASN A 73 0.10 -6.90 3.70
CA ASN A 73 0.00 -6.81 5.15
C ASN A 73 -1.26 -6.09 5.65
N ILE A 74 -1.88 -5.18 4.88
CA ILE A 74 -3.15 -4.53 5.27
C ILE A 74 -4.24 -5.59 5.35
N THR A 75 -4.38 -6.39 4.31
CA THR A 75 -5.41 -7.43 4.24
C THR A 75 -5.12 -8.56 5.20
N GLU A 76 -3.85 -8.96 5.36
CA GLU A 76 -3.47 -9.96 6.36
C GLU A 76 -3.80 -9.54 7.79
N SER A 77 -3.62 -8.26 8.15
CA SER A 77 -4.04 -7.77 9.47
C SER A 77 -5.55 -7.86 9.69
N ILE A 78 -6.33 -7.55 8.66
CA ILE A 78 -7.80 -7.66 8.74
C ILE A 78 -8.21 -9.13 8.86
N GLU A 79 -7.59 -10.03 8.10
CA GLU A 79 -7.85 -11.47 8.17
C GLU A 79 -7.47 -12.05 9.54
N ALA A 80 -6.32 -11.65 10.10
CA ALA A 80 -5.92 -12.03 11.45
C ALA A 80 -6.93 -11.53 12.49
N ALA A 81 -7.40 -10.28 12.39
CA ALA A 81 -8.42 -9.75 13.30
C ALA A 81 -9.74 -10.54 13.22
N ILE A 82 -10.20 -10.91 12.02
CA ILE A 82 -11.39 -11.76 11.84
C ILE A 82 -11.18 -13.13 12.50
N ASN A 83 -10.00 -13.72 12.28
CA ASN A 83 -9.69 -15.02 12.86
C ASN A 83 -9.69 -14.98 14.39
N ASP A 84 -8.92 -14.07 14.97
CA ASP A 84 -8.64 -14.05 16.40
C ASP A 84 -9.81 -13.50 17.21
N CYS A 85 -10.57 -12.54 16.65
CA CYS A 85 -11.66 -11.87 17.39
C CYS A 85 -13.07 -12.38 17.06
N LEU A 86 -13.25 -13.10 15.94
CA LEU A 86 -14.59 -13.60 15.55
C LEU A 86 -14.62 -15.13 15.45
N LEU A 87 -13.68 -15.75 14.73
CA LEU A 87 -13.73 -17.19 14.46
C LEU A 87 -13.24 -18.05 15.62
N GLN A 88 -12.13 -17.67 16.26
CA GLN A 88 -11.57 -18.42 17.39
C GLN A 88 -12.49 -18.42 18.61
N VAL A 89 -13.27 -17.35 18.80
CA VAL A 89 -14.23 -17.21 19.91
C VAL A 89 -15.36 -18.24 19.84
N LEU A 90 -15.68 -18.74 18.66
CA LEU A 90 -16.79 -19.66 18.45
C LEU A 90 -16.45 -21.14 18.70
N ASP A 91 -15.18 -21.49 18.97
CA ASP A 91 -14.61 -22.86 19.06
C ASP A 91 -14.87 -23.77 17.84
N GLU A 92 -16.12 -23.90 17.37
CA GLU A 92 -16.60 -24.65 16.22
C GLU A 92 -16.06 -24.15 14.86
N TRP A 93 -15.73 -22.86 14.76
CA TRP A 93 -15.26 -22.22 13.51
C TRP A 93 -13.73 -22.14 13.41
N SER A 94 -13.04 -22.20 14.54
CA SER A 94 -11.60 -21.93 14.69
C SER A 94 -10.67 -22.80 13.83
N TYR A 95 -11.10 -24.00 13.44
CA TYR A 95 -10.29 -24.96 12.67
C TYR A 95 -10.76 -25.21 11.23
N LYS A 96 -11.89 -24.66 10.79
CA LYS A 96 -12.56 -25.12 9.55
C LYS A 96 -12.61 -24.12 8.40
N ARG A 97 -12.46 -22.81 8.62
CA ARG A 97 -12.58 -21.81 7.54
C ARG A 97 -11.52 -20.75 7.64
N LYS A 98 -10.89 -20.43 6.51
CA LYS A 98 -10.03 -19.25 6.42
C LYS A 98 -10.90 -17.99 6.33
N PRO A 99 -10.53 -16.88 6.98
CA PRO A 99 -11.24 -15.62 6.86
C PRO A 99 -11.51 -15.21 5.41
N SER A 100 -10.52 -15.38 4.53
CA SER A 100 -10.60 -15.09 3.09
C SER A 100 -11.61 -15.95 2.30
N GLU A 101 -12.05 -17.08 2.85
CA GLU A 101 -13.04 -17.98 2.23
C GLU A 101 -14.47 -17.71 2.70
N LEU A 102 -14.65 -16.81 3.68
CA LEU A 102 -15.97 -16.43 4.16
C LEU A 102 -16.73 -15.62 3.11
N ARG A 103 -17.94 -16.10 2.79
CA ARG A 103 -18.92 -15.34 2.03
C ARG A 103 -19.35 -14.10 2.81
N ASP A 104 -19.76 -13.07 2.08
CA ASP A 104 -20.16 -11.79 2.67
C ASP A 104 -21.32 -11.97 3.67
N GLU A 105 -22.26 -12.88 3.41
CA GLU A 105 -23.38 -13.16 4.33
C GLU A 105 -22.92 -13.84 5.63
N ASP A 106 -22.00 -14.80 5.53
CA ASP A 106 -21.46 -15.51 6.70
C ASP A 106 -20.62 -14.54 7.54
N LEU A 107 -19.83 -13.66 6.90
CA LEU A 107 -19.06 -12.62 7.57
C LEU A 107 -19.98 -11.59 8.23
N LEU A 108 -21.06 -11.15 7.56
CA LEU A 108 -22.03 -10.24 8.15
C LEU A 108 -22.68 -10.84 9.39
N GLN A 109 -23.05 -12.12 9.36
CA GLN A 109 -23.60 -12.82 10.53
C GLN A 109 -22.63 -12.78 11.71
N LEU A 110 -21.34 -13.05 11.48
CA LEU A 110 -20.30 -12.95 12.51
C LEU A 110 -20.17 -11.51 13.05
N LEU A 111 -20.21 -10.51 12.17
CA LEU A 111 -20.14 -9.09 12.54
C LEU A 111 -21.41 -8.60 13.28
N MET A 112 -22.50 -9.34 13.24
CA MET A 112 -23.74 -9.06 13.96
C MET A 112 -23.94 -9.92 15.21
N ASP A 113 -23.11 -10.95 15.42
CA ASP A 113 -23.29 -11.88 16.53
C ASP A 113 -22.95 -11.23 17.87
N HIS A 114 -24.01 -10.78 18.56
CA HIS A 114 -23.90 -10.16 19.87
C HIS A 114 -23.30 -11.07 20.95
N LYS A 115 -23.39 -12.40 20.81
CA LYS A 115 -22.76 -13.31 21.77
C LYS A 115 -21.26 -13.21 21.66
N ILE A 116 -20.70 -13.30 20.44
CA ILE A 116 -19.26 -13.14 20.20
C ILE A 116 -18.81 -11.75 20.66
N LEU A 117 -19.45 -10.72 20.11
CA LEU A 117 -19.01 -9.34 20.22
C LEU A 117 -19.07 -8.77 21.64
N LYS A 118 -19.98 -9.26 22.49
CA LYS A 118 -20.10 -8.83 23.90
C LYS A 118 -19.39 -9.75 24.87
N THR A 119 -18.82 -10.87 24.41
CA THR A 119 -18.05 -11.77 25.28
C THR A 119 -16.84 -11.01 25.83
N GLU A 120 -16.61 -11.13 27.13
CA GLU A 120 -15.43 -10.56 27.78
C GLU A 120 -14.17 -11.20 27.22
N ILE A 121 -13.11 -10.41 27.08
CA ILE A 121 -11.87 -10.90 26.48
C ILE A 121 -11.19 -11.88 27.41
N ASP A 122 -10.92 -13.07 26.88
CA ASP A 122 -9.98 -13.97 27.50
C ASP A 122 -8.57 -13.71 26.95
N TYR A 123 -7.79 -12.95 27.73
CA TYR A 123 -6.39 -12.64 27.42
C TYR A 123 -5.48 -13.88 27.36
N ARG A 124 -5.96 -15.07 27.76
CA ARG A 124 -5.22 -16.34 27.63
C ARG A 124 -5.24 -16.89 26.21
N HIS A 125 -6.22 -16.52 25.39
CA HIS A 125 -6.40 -17.04 24.03
C HIS A 125 -5.66 -16.23 22.95
N GLY A 126 -4.64 -15.45 23.33
CA GLY A 126 -3.74 -14.82 22.37
C GLY A 126 -4.33 -13.64 21.59
N VAL A 127 -5.36 -12.97 22.12
CA VAL A 127 -5.87 -11.71 21.54
C VAL A 127 -4.73 -10.69 21.51
N ALA A 128 -4.42 -10.16 20.32
CA ALA A 128 -3.38 -9.16 20.14
C ALA A 128 -3.70 -7.90 20.95
N VAL A 129 -2.95 -7.66 22.03
CA VAL A 129 -3.06 -6.45 22.84
C VAL A 129 -2.08 -5.42 22.28
N TYR A 130 -2.60 -4.28 21.83
CA TYR A 130 -1.76 -3.18 21.37
C TYR A 130 -1.38 -2.29 22.56
N ASP A 131 -0.45 -2.78 23.37
CA ASP A 131 0.06 -2.08 24.57
C ASP A 131 0.53 -0.64 24.28
N GLN A 132 1.06 -0.43 23.06
CA GLN A 132 1.54 0.86 22.58
C GLN A 132 0.47 1.97 22.54
N PHE A 133 -0.82 1.63 22.52
CA PHE A 133 -1.92 2.60 22.51
C PHE A 133 -2.65 2.73 23.86
N ASN A 134 -2.16 2.04 24.91
CA ASN A 134 -2.78 1.99 26.24
C ASN A 134 -4.29 1.65 26.21
N ALA A 135 -4.75 0.98 25.14
CA ALA A 135 -6.13 0.61 24.93
C ALA A 135 -6.33 -0.82 25.43
N LYS A 136 -7.14 -0.98 26.49
CA LYS A 136 -7.53 -2.29 27.02
C LYS A 136 -8.97 -2.58 26.59
N PRO A 137 -9.18 -3.37 25.54
CA PRO A 137 -10.53 -3.70 25.12
C PRO A 137 -11.22 -4.54 26.21
N LYS A 138 -12.52 -4.30 26.40
CA LYS A 138 -13.32 -5.04 27.40
C LYS A 138 -13.96 -6.29 26.82
N ASN A 139 -14.27 -6.26 25.52
CA ASN A 139 -15.00 -7.30 24.80
C ASN A 139 -14.40 -7.48 23.40
N TYR A 140 -14.75 -8.58 22.73
CA TYR A 140 -14.23 -8.90 21.41
C TYR A 140 -14.61 -7.88 20.32
N LYS A 141 -15.70 -7.12 20.46
CA LYS A 141 -16.00 -6.02 19.54
C LYS A 141 -14.94 -4.92 19.60
N GLU A 142 -14.57 -4.50 20.80
CA GLU A 142 -13.53 -3.48 21.01
C GLU A 142 -12.16 -4.00 20.55
N ALA A 143 -11.84 -5.26 20.85
CA ALA A 143 -10.61 -5.88 20.37
C ALA A 143 -10.56 -5.94 18.84
N PHE A 144 -11.64 -6.40 18.20
CA PHE A 144 -11.74 -6.47 16.76
C PHE A 144 -11.52 -5.10 16.10
N LEU A 145 -12.18 -4.05 16.64
CA LEU A 145 -11.99 -2.69 16.16
C LEU A 145 -10.53 -2.22 16.27
N LEU A 146 -9.87 -2.46 17.40
CA LEU A 146 -8.46 -2.10 17.59
C LEU A 146 -7.54 -2.87 16.63
N CYS A 147 -7.74 -4.19 16.53
CA CYS A 147 -6.96 -5.09 15.68
C CYS A 147 -7.12 -4.78 14.19
N VAL A 148 -8.28 -4.28 13.77
CA VAL A 148 -8.51 -3.86 12.38
C VAL A 148 -7.97 -2.45 12.14
N THR A 149 -8.28 -1.49 12.99
CA THR A 149 -8.09 -0.07 12.67
C THR A 149 -6.67 0.41 12.87
N LEU A 150 -6.01 0.03 13.97
CA LEU A 150 -4.69 0.56 14.31
C LEU A 150 -3.60 0.09 13.35
N PRO A 151 -3.43 -1.23 13.08
CA PRO A 151 -2.38 -1.70 12.18
C PRO A 151 -2.59 -1.21 10.75
N VAL A 152 -3.86 -1.12 10.31
CA VAL A 152 -4.17 -0.62 8.97
C VAL A 152 -3.86 0.86 8.87
N SER A 153 -4.18 1.66 9.89
CA SER A 153 -3.83 3.10 9.93
C SER A 153 -2.32 3.32 9.83
N GLU A 154 -1.53 2.59 10.63
CA GLU A 154 -0.06 2.66 10.57
C GLU A 154 0.48 2.29 9.18
N LYS A 155 -0.04 1.22 8.58
CA LYS A 155 0.38 0.76 7.25
C LYS A 155 0.02 1.78 6.16
N LEU A 156 -1.17 2.36 6.21
CA LEU A 156 -1.59 3.42 5.28
C LEU A 156 -0.71 4.67 5.41
N ASN A 157 -0.40 5.09 6.63
CA ASN A 157 0.53 6.20 6.87
C ASN A 157 1.92 5.91 6.28
N SER A 158 2.42 4.68 6.47
CA SER A 158 3.72 4.25 5.92
C SER A 158 3.76 4.21 4.39
N LEU A 159 2.61 4.02 3.72
CA LEU A 159 2.50 4.00 2.26
C LEU A 159 2.45 5.39 1.64
N THR A 160 2.07 6.43 2.39
CA THR A 160 1.88 7.80 1.89
C THR A 160 3.05 8.32 1.04
N PRO A 161 4.33 8.13 1.43
CA PRO A 161 5.48 8.59 0.63
C PRO A 161 5.62 7.90 -0.73
N TYR A 162 4.95 6.76 -0.94
CA TYR A 162 5.07 5.92 -2.13
C TYR A 162 3.87 6.02 -3.06
N TYR A 163 2.87 6.85 -2.76
CA TYR A 163 1.65 6.98 -3.58
C TYR A 163 1.95 7.42 -5.02
N SER A 164 2.98 8.23 -5.24
CA SER A 164 3.39 8.65 -6.59
C SER A 164 3.96 7.52 -7.44
N LEU A 165 4.38 6.40 -6.82
CA LEU A 165 4.93 5.23 -7.49
C LEU A 165 3.83 4.19 -7.80
N LEU A 166 2.62 4.36 -7.28
CA LEU A 166 1.56 3.38 -7.35
C LEU A 166 0.66 3.57 -8.56
N ASN A 167 0.08 2.46 -9.01
CA ASN A 167 -0.97 2.49 -10.02
C ASN A 167 -2.19 3.27 -9.50
N LYS A 168 -2.83 4.05 -10.37
CA LYS A 168 -4.03 4.84 -10.06
C LYS A 168 -5.13 4.03 -9.37
N ASP A 169 -5.37 2.79 -9.79
CA ASP A 169 -6.43 1.95 -9.21
C ASP A 169 -6.10 1.56 -7.76
N ILE A 170 -4.82 1.27 -7.46
CA ILE A 170 -4.36 1.04 -6.08
C ILE A 170 -4.54 2.32 -5.26
N VAL A 171 -4.15 3.48 -5.78
CA VAL A 171 -4.26 4.76 -5.05
C VAL A 171 -5.71 5.09 -4.73
N ILE A 172 -6.65 4.81 -5.65
CA ILE A 172 -8.08 4.99 -5.40
C ILE A 172 -8.54 4.07 -4.27
N SER A 173 -8.24 2.77 -4.33
CA SER A 173 -8.66 1.84 -3.26
C SER A 173 -8.00 2.10 -1.91
N LEU A 174 -6.74 2.55 -1.89
CA LEU A 174 -6.08 3.01 -0.65
C LEU A 174 -6.79 4.26 -0.11
N SER A 175 -7.17 5.20 -0.97
CA SER A 175 -7.89 6.40 -0.57
C SER A 175 -9.29 6.09 -0.04
N GLU A 176 -9.99 5.12 -0.63
CA GLU A 176 -11.28 4.61 -0.13
C GLU A 176 -11.12 4.02 1.28
N LEU A 177 -10.06 3.24 1.51
CA LEU A 177 -9.76 2.73 2.86
C LEU A 177 -9.46 3.85 3.84
N THR A 178 -8.53 4.76 3.52
CA THR A 178 -8.11 5.87 4.41
C THR A 178 -9.29 6.78 4.80
N ASN A 179 -10.21 7.02 3.87
CA ASN A 179 -11.37 7.88 4.09
C ASN A 179 -12.60 7.12 4.59
N SER A 180 -12.48 5.82 4.89
CA SER A 180 -13.60 5.03 5.40
C SER A 180 -14.06 5.54 6.76
N GLN A 181 -15.36 5.44 7.03
CA GLN A 181 -15.92 5.81 8.34
C GLN A 181 -15.30 4.98 9.46
N VAL A 182 -14.96 3.71 9.20
CA VAL A 182 -14.27 2.83 10.15
C VAL A 182 -12.96 3.46 10.63
N LEU A 183 -12.08 3.91 9.73
CA LEU A 183 -10.81 4.51 10.12
C LEU A 183 -10.98 5.92 10.71
N GLN A 184 -11.82 6.76 10.09
CA GLN A 184 -12.03 8.13 10.55
C GLN A 184 -12.65 8.19 11.95
N LEU A 185 -13.59 7.29 12.25
CA LEU A 185 -14.31 7.28 13.51
C LEU A 185 -13.63 6.42 14.57
N CYS A 186 -12.91 5.34 14.21
CA CYS A 186 -12.29 4.47 15.22
C CYS A 186 -10.84 4.85 15.46
N ALA A 187 -9.96 4.94 14.45
CA ALA A 187 -8.55 5.20 14.71
C ALA A 187 -8.33 6.56 15.40
N LYS A 188 -9.01 7.60 14.93
CA LYS A 188 -8.89 8.98 15.46
C LYS A 188 -9.59 9.20 16.81
N SER A 189 -10.65 8.44 17.10
CA SER A 189 -11.35 8.52 18.40
C SER A 189 -10.73 7.61 19.45
N LEU A 190 -10.11 6.50 19.05
CA LEU A 190 -9.43 5.57 19.96
C LEU A 190 -8.18 6.18 20.56
N GLU A 191 -7.46 6.98 19.79
CA GLU A 191 -6.30 7.76 20.25
C GLU A 191 -6.66 8.84 21.29
N HIS A 192 -7.92 9.29 21.36
CA HIS A 192 -8.26 10.52 22.09
C HIS A 192 -9.47 10.45 23.03
N LYS A 193 -10.44 9.56 22.80
CA LYS A 193 -11.76 9.58 23.47
C LYS A 193 -12.26 8.21 23.94
N HIS A 194 -11.67 7.10 23.46
CA HIS A 194 -12.10 5.72 23.78
C HIS A 194 -13.60 5.45 23.52
N GLU A 195 -14.17 6.11 22.51
CA GLU A 195 -15.53 5.86 22.04
C GLU A 195 -15.50 4.95 20.82
N TYR A 196 -15.99 3.72 20.96
CA TYR A 196 -15.96 2.71 19.91
C TYR A 196 -17.23 2.80 19.06
N TRP A 197 -17.10 3.32 17.84
CA TRP A 197 -18.16 3.28 16.84
C TRP A 197 -18.12 1.94 16.09
N TYR A 198 -19.27 1.27 15.96
CA TYR A 198 -19.36 -0.03 15.29
C TYR A 198 -20.69 -0.21 14.59
N GLU A 199 -20.65 -0.32 13.27
CA GLU A 199 -21.79 -0.65 12.41
C GLU A 199 -21.39 -1.84 11.51
N PRO A 200 -22.02 -3.02 11.66
CA PRO A 200 -21.62 -4.25 10.97
C PRO A 200 -21.55 -4.11 9.44
N GLU A 201 -22.52 -3.43 8.85
CA GLU A 201 -22.65 -3.24 7.40
C GLU A 201 -21.49 -2.39 6.86
N ILE A 202 -21.13 -1.33 7.57
CA ILE A 202 -20.04 -0.44 7.19
C ILE A 202 -18.69 -1.12 7.41
N MET A 203 -18.57 -1.95 8.45
CA MET A 203 -17.40 -2.79 8.66
C MET A 203 -17.22 -3.84 7.56
N LEU A 204 -18.30 -4.45 7.10
CA LEU A 204 -18.27 -5.38 5.97
C LEU A 204 -17.77 -4.70 4.69
N GLU A 205 -18.30 -3.53 4.36
CA GLU A 205 -17.85 -2.76 3.19
C GLU A 205 -16.37 -2.36 3.28
N TYR A 206 -15.89 -2.04 4.49
CA TYR A 206 -14.48 -1.78 4.72
C TYR A 206 -13.60 -3.02 4.43
N ILE A 207 -13.99 -4.19 4.93
CA ILE A 207 -13.29 -5.47 4.68
C ILE A 207 -13.31 -5.81 3.18
N LYS A 208 -14.44 -5.62 2.50
CA LYS A 208 -14.56 -5.83 1.05
C LYS A 208 -13.61 -4.95 0.25
N THR A 209 -13.49 -3.68 0.65
CA THR A 209 -12.56 -2.73 0.03
C THR A 209 -11.11 -3.21 0.19
N ALA A 210 -10.73 -3.70 1.37
CA ALA A 210 -9.39 -4.25 1.62
C ALA A 210 -9.12 -5.54 0.82
N ARG A 211 -10.11 -6.43 0.67
CA ARG A 211 -9.99 -7.63 -0.17
C ARG A 211 -9.81 -7.28 -1.65
N LYS A 212 -10.56 -6.30 -2.15
CA LYS A 212 -10.42 -5.77 -3.51
C LYS A 212 -9.02 -5.20 -3.75
N LEU A 213 -8.49 -4.45 -2.78
CA LEU A 213 -7.12 -3.92 -2.84
C LEU A 213 -6.07 -5.05 -2.96
N ALA A 214 -6.18 -6.11 -2.14
CA ALA A 214 -5.27 -7.26 -2.24
C ALA A 214 -5.37 -7.96 -3.61
N GLU A 215 -6.57 -8.10 -4.17
CA GLU A 215 -6.73 -8.69 -5.49
C GLU A 215 -6.06 -7.83 -6.58
N LEU A 216 -6.24 -6.50 -6.53
CA LEU A 216 -5.55 -5.57 -7.42
C LEU A 216 -4.03 -5.66 -7.29
N ASN A 217 -3.52 -5.73 -6.05
CA ASN A 217 -2.10 -5.88 -5.76
C ASN A 217 -1.53 -7.16 -6.40
N ARG A 218 -2.18 -8.30 -6.18
CA ARG A 218 -1.77 -9.60 -6.75
C ARG A 218 -1.80 -9.59 -8.29
N ARG A 219 -2.79 -8.94 -8.90
CA ARG A 219 -2.86 -8.81 -10.37
C ARG A 219 -1.69 -8.00 -10.92
N LEU A 220 -1.27 -6.95 -10.23
CA LEU A 220 -0.14 -6.11 -10.64
C LEU A 220 1.21 -6.79 -10.41
N GLN A 221 1.37 -7.52 -9.30
CA GLN A 221 2.55 -8.36 -9.06
C GLN A 221 2.76 -9.41 -10.15
N ARG A 222 1.69 -10.00 -10.69
CA ARG A 222 1.77 -10.98 -11.79
C ARG A 222 2.12 -10.38 -13.16
N ARG A 223 1.99 -9.05 -13.31
CA ARG A 223 2.26 -8.33 -14.56
C ARG A 223 3.64 -7.67 -14.58
N ALA A 224 4.27 -7.54 -13.42
CA ALA A 224 5.62 -6.97 -13.24
C ALA A 224 6.69 -8.05 -13.44
#